data_AF-A0A0S8GU72-F1
#
_entry.id   AF-A0A0S8GU72-F1
#
_cell.length_a   1.000
_cell.length_b   1.000
_cell.length_c   1.000
_cell.angle_alpha   90.00
_cell.angle_beta   90.00
_cell.angle_gamma   90.00
#
_symmetry.space_group_name_H-M   'P 1'
#
loop_
_entity.id
_entity.type
_entity.pdbx_description
1 polymer ?
#
loop_
_entity_poly.entity_id
_entity_poly.type
_entity_poly.pdbx_seq_one_letter_code
_entity_poly.pdbx_strand_id
1 'polypeptide(L)'
;TFNANPYLATYAVGAVAKLEEAGASAEELGKFKNSLSGPLGALGDNLIWMNLRPVLLILGIILASTFGALGALIFWLLYNIHQVYLRARGLFKGYGLGLGVASDLRSAFYPRMIKWLSRMGAVFLGIFFVLKSNERILERVENLIIFILMVFLSIFGFRKNVNPNYILLAGVLSFLLAKWVILLT
;
A
#
# COMPACT_ATOMS: atom_id res chain seq x y z
N THR A 1 12.81 22.53 1.55
CA THR A 1 11.82 21.73 2.30
C THR A 1 12.01 20.27 1.94
N PHE A 2 11.92 19.35 2.90
CA PHE A 2 12.13 17.92 2.66
C PHE A 2 10.77 17.20 2.63
N ASN A 3 10.37 16.70 1.46
CA ASN A 3 9.12 15.97 1.28
C ASN A 3 9.44 14.56 0.78
N ALA A 4 9.31 13.58 1.65
CA ALA A 4 9.58 12.18 1.35
C ALA A 4 8.57 11.31 2.09
N ASN A 5 8.38 10.09 1.60
CA ASN A 5 7.54 9.14 2.29
C ASN A 5 8.12 8.81 3.69
N PRO A 6 7.33 8.88 4.77
CA PRO A 6 7.86 8.83 6.15
C PRO A 6 8.53 7.50 6.49
N TYR A 7 8.17 6.41 5.81
CA TYR A 7 8.77 5.10 6.02
C TYR A 7 10.15 4.95 5.39
N LEU A 8 10.44 5.72 4.34
CA LEU A 8 11.73 5.71 3.64
C LEU A 8 12.57 6.95 3.95
N ALA A 9 12.02 7.95 4.64
CA ALA A 9 12.74 9.16 5.05
C ALA A 9 14.03 8.85 5.83
N THR A 10 14.09 7.74 6.57
CA THR A 10 15.29 7.34 7.32
C THR A 10 16.48 7.01 6.42
N TYR A 11 16.28 6.69 5.14
CA TYR A 11 17.38 6.59 4.16
C TYR A 11 18.12 7.92 4.01
N ALA A 12 17.38 9.03 3.90
CA ALA A 12 17.98 10.35 3.83
C ALA A 12 18.67 10.71 5.15
N VAL A 13 18.06 10.37 6.30
CA VAL A 13 18.66 10.62 7.62
C VAL A 13 20.02 9.92 7.74
N GLY A 14 20.09 8.62 7.42
CA GLY A 14 21.35 7.88 7.50
C GLY A 14 22.41 8.42 6.54
N ALA A 15 22.03 8.69 5.29
CA ALA A 15 22.98 9.21 4.30
C ALA A 15 23.50 10.60 4.65
N VAL A 16 22.63 11.48 5.18
CA VAL A 16 23.01 12.80 5.67
C VAL A 16 23.98 12.70 6.84
N ALA A 17 23.71 11.84 7.82
CA ALA A 17 24.64 11.63 8.93
C ALA A 17 26.03 11.19 8.44
N LYS A 18 26.09 10.32 7.42
CA LYS A 18 27.36 9.90 6.83
C LYS A 18 28.12 11.04 6.14
N LEU A 19 27.39 11.96 5.50
CA LEU A 19 27.99 13.11 4.81
C LEU A 19 28.41 14.20 5.79
N GLU A 20 27.65 14.40 6.87
CA GLU A 20 28.02 15.29 7.98
C GLU A 20 29.34 14.85 8.61
N GLU A 21 29.52 13.55 8.86
CA GLU A 21 30.80 12.99 9.33
C GLU A 21 31.96 13.18 8.34
N ALA A 22 31.65 13.20 7.04
CA ALA A 22 32.63 13.44 5.98
C ALA A 22 32.95 14.93 5.76
N GLY A 23 32.36 15.83 6.56
CA GLY A 23 32.62 17.27 6.49
C GLY A 23 31.83 18.02 5.41
N ALA A 24 30.73 17.45 4.90
CA ALA A 24 29.88 18.14 3.93
C ALA A 24 29.27 19.42 4.54
N SER A 25 29.29 20.50 3.77
CA SER A 25 28.70 21.78 4.16
C SER A 25 27.17 21.70 4.27
N ALA A 26 26.57 22.62 5.03
CA ALA A 26 25.10 22.71 5.14
C ALA A 26 24.41 22.91 3.78
N GLU A 27 25.05 23.60 2.84
CA GLU A 27 24.54 23.80 1.49
C GLU A 27 24.51 22.49 0.69
N GLU A 28 25.60 21.71 0.73
CA GLU A 28 25.68 20.40 0.08
C GLU A 28 24.64 19.43 0.63
N LEU A 29 24.47 19.39 1.95
CA LEU A 29 23.46 18.57 2.62
C LEU A 29 22.04 18.99 2.22
N GLY A 30 21.80 20.31 2.10
CA GLY A 30 20.53 20.85 1.62
C GLY A 30 20.22 20.39 0.20
N LYS A 31 21.17 20.52 -0.73
CA LYS A 31 21.05 20.06 -2.12
C LYS A 31 20.81 18.55 -2.18
N PHE A 32 21.54 17.77 -1.39
CA PHE A 32 21.40 16.32 -1.33
C PHE A 32 20.00 15.91 -0.82
N LYS A 33 19.53 16.47 0.29
CA LYS A 33 18.17 16.22 0.84
C LYS A 33 17.08 16.53 -0.18
N ASN A 34 17.19 17.66 -0.88
CA ASN A 34 16.24 18.04 -1.93
C ASN A 34 16.26 17.03 -3.09
N SER A 35 17.44 16.57 -3.51
CA SER A 35 17.58 15.57 -4.58
C SER A 35 16.96 14.21 -4.23
N LEU A 36 16.95 13.83 -2.95
CA LEU A 36 16.38 12.57 -2.47
C LEU A 36 14.86 12.63 -2.24
N SER A 37 14.30 13.81 -2.02
CA SER A 37 12.88 14.01 -1.69
C SER A 37 11.96 13.36 -2.74
N GLY A 38 12.19 13.65 -4.03
CA GLY A 38 11.41 13.08 -5.14
C GLY A 38 11.47 11.55 -5.22
N PRO A 39 12.66 10.95 -5.35
CA PRO A 39 12.81 9.49 -5.39
C PRO A 39 12.23 8.76 -4.17
N LEU A 40 12.48 9.27 -2.96
CA LEU A 40 11.96 8.65 -1.72
C LEU A 40 10.44 8.77 -1.60
N GLY A 41 9.86 9.92 -2.00
CA GLY A 41 8.42 10.11 -2.11
C GLY A 41 7.79 9.11 -3.07
N ALA A 42 8.19 9.17 -4.34
CA ALA A 42 7.62 8.33 -5.39
C ALA A 42 7.77 6.82 -5.13
N LEU A 43 8.95 6.39 -4.67
CA LEU A 43 9.18 4.99 -4.32
C LEU A 43 8.32 4.57 -3.11
N GLY A 44 8.31 5.38 -2.05
CA GLY A 44 7.56 5.04 -0.84
C GLY A 44 6.05 5.01 -1.08
N ASP A 45 5.53 5.92 -1.88
CA ASP A 45 4.11 5.96 -2.21
C ASP A 45 3.70 4.70 -3.00
N ASN A 46 4.48 4.33 -4.01
CA ASN A 46 4.20 3.12 -4.78
C ASN A 46 4.41 1.84 -3.95
N LEU A 47 5.57 1.69 -3.32
CA LEU A 47 5.93 0.48 -2.61
C LEU A 47 5.05 0.26 -1.37
N ILE A 48 4.87 1.30 -0.56
CA ILE A 48 4.31 1.15 0.78
C ILE A 48 2.82 1.44 0.75
N TRP A 49 2.43 2.59 0.19
CA TRP A 49 1.03 3.02 0.27
C TRP A 49 0.16 2.27 -0.73
N MET A 50 0.62 2.09 -1.97
CA MET A 50 -0.15 1.41 -3.01
C MET A 50 -0.05 -0.11 -2.96
N ASN A 51 1.05 -0.68 -2.43
CA ASN A 51 1.28 -2.13 -2.47
C ASN A 51 1.34 -2.77 -1.09
N LEU A 52 2.37 -2.49 -0.29
CA LEU A 52 2.59 -3.20 0.98
C LEU A 52 1.41 -3.04 1.95
N ARG A 53 0.89 -1.82 2.11
CA ARG A 53 -0.19 -1.54 3.07
C ARG A 53 -1.49 -2.26 2.69
N PRO A 54 -2.01 -2.20 1.45
CA PRO A 54 -3.16 -3.01 1.03
C PRO A 54 -2.96 -4.52 1.23
N VAL A 55 -1.77 -5.05 0.91
CA VAL A 55 -1.45 -6.48 1.10
C VAL A 55 -1.50 -6.88 2.58
N LEU A 56 -0.92 -6.06 3.46
CA LEU A 56 -0.97 -6.30 4.90
C LEU A 56 -2.39 -6.19 5.46
N LEU A 57 -3.19 -5.25 4.96
CA LEU A 57 -4.59 -5.08 5.38
C LEU A 57 -5.45 -6.28 5.01
N ILE A 58 -5.37 -6.78 3.77
CA ILE A 58 -6.14 -7.97 3.38
C ILE A 58 -5.71 -9.20 4.19
N LEU A 59 -4.40 -9.36 4.42
CA LEU A 59 -3.88 -10.41 5.31
C LEU A 59 -4.44 -10.27 6.73
N GLY A 60 -4.46 -9.05 7.27
CA GLY A 60 -5.03 -8.76 8.59
C GLY A 60 -6.51 -9.11 8.69
N ILE A 61 -7.29 -8.79 7.65
CA ILE A 61 -8.72 -9.16 7.57
C ILE A 61 -8.89 -10.68 7.57
N ILE A 62 -8.07 -11.42 6.82
CA ILE A 62 -8.09 -12.88 6.79
C ILE A 62 -7.77 -13.45 8.18
N LEU A 63 -6.70 -12.96 8.82
CA LEU A 63 -6.28 -13.39 10.15
C LEU A 63 -7.36 -13.10 11.21
N ALA A 64 -7.90 -11.88 11.23
CA ALA A 64 -8.96 -11.51 12.16
C ALA A 64 -10.26 -12.30 11.90
N SER A 65 -10.60 -12.57 10.64
CA SER A 65 -11.77 -13.39 10.29
C SER A 65 -11.64 -14.85 10.73
N THR A 66 -10.41 -15.37 10.81
CA THR A 66 -10.13 -16.78 11.12
C THR A 66 -9.88 -16.99 12.61
N PHE A 67 -9.17 -16.06 13.26
CA PHE A 67 -8.68 -16.19 14.64
C PHE A 67 -9.28 -15.17 15.62
N GLY A 68 -10.25 -14.35 15.18
CA GLY A 68 -10.90 -13.34 16.01
C GLY A 68 -9.92 -12.29 16.55
N ALA A 69 -10.03 -11.98 17.85
CA ALA A 69 -9.21 -10.98 18.53
C ALA A 69 -7.70 -11.30 18.47
N LEU A 70 -7.33 -12.58 18.52
CA LEU A 70 -5.94 -13.00 18.38
C LEU A 70 -5.40 -12.67 16.99
N GLY A 71 -6.22 -12.87 15.95
CA GLY A 71 -5.85 -12.48 14.58
C GLY A 71 -5.62 -10.98 14.42
N ALA A 72 -6.45 -10.15 15.07
CA ALA A 72 -6.26 -8.71 15.10
C ALA A 72 -4.96 -8.29 15.82
N LEU A 73 -4.63 -8.94 16.95
CA LEU A 73 -3.38 -8.71 17.67
C LEU A 73 -2.15 -9.08 16.83
N ILE A 74 -2.19 -10.24 16.15
CA ILE A 74 -1.12 -10.68 15.26
C ILE A 74 -0.93 -9.66 14.12
N PHE A 75 -2.01 -9.22 13.48
CA PHE A 75 -1.94 -8.17 12.47
C PHE A 75 -1.32 -6.89 13.01
N TRP A 76 -1.75 -6.42 14.19
CA TRP A 76 -1.21 -5.20 14.79
C TRP A 76 0.30 -5.33 15.04
N LEU A 77 0.77 -6.48 15.53
CA LEU A 77 2.20 -6.74 15.72
C LEU A 77 2.96 -6.75 14.38
N LEU A 78 2.49 -7.49 13.38
CA LEU A 78 3.10 -7.51 12.05
C LEU A 78 3.14 -6.12 11.41
N TYR A 79 2.07 -5.35 11.60
CA TYR A 79 1.95 -3.99 11.10
C TYR A 79 2.93 -3.03 11.80
N ASN A 80 3.21 -3.19 13.08
CA ASN A 80 4.19 -2.31 13.74
C ASN A 80 5.64 -2.76 13.49
N ILE A 81 5.89 -4.07 13.54
CA ILE A 81 7.22 -4.64 13.33
C ILE A 81 7.76 -4.28 11.95
N HIS A 82 6.96 -4.39 10.89
CA HIS A 82 7.45 -4.05 9.54
C HIS A 82 7.79 -2.56 9.43
N GLN A 83 7.06 -1.66 10.09
CA GLN A 83 7.36 -0.23 10.05
C GLN A 83 8.68 0.09 10.74
N VAL A 84 8.89 -0.46 11.93
CA VAL A 84 10.15 -0.31 12.67
C VAL A 84 11.30 -0.87 11.85
N TYR A 85 11.11 -2.06 11.25
CA TYR A 85 12.09 -2.68 10.37
C TYR A 85 12.45 -1.81 9.17
N LEU A 86 11.46 -1.26 8.44
CA LEU A 86 11.71 -0.39 7.29
C LEU A 86 12.49 0.87 7.68
N ARG A 87 12.14 1.49 8.81
CA ARG A 87 12.83 2.69 9.33
C ARG A 87 14.26 2.38 9.74
N ALA A 88 14.47 1.33 10.53
CA ALA A 88 15.79 0.89 10.98
C ALA A 88 16.68 0.52 9.78
N ARG A 89 16.17 -0.33 8.88
CA ARG A 89 16.89 -0.70 7.66
C ARG A 89 17.23 0.51 6.81
N GLY A 90 16.29 1.45 6.65
CA GLY A 90 16.53 2.68 5.91
C GLY A 90 17.64 3.53 6.53
N LEU A 91 17.65 3.66 7.86
CA LEU A 91 18.72 4.38 8.56
C LEU A 91 20.09 3.75 8.32
N PHE A 92 20.24 2.46 8.64
CA PHE A 92 21.52 1.77 8.51
C PHE A 92 22.01 1.69 7.07
N LYS A 93 21.11 1.38 6.13
CA LYS A 93 21.46 1.29 4.71
C LYS A 93 21.78 2.67 4.14
N GLY A 94 21.04 3.69 4.53
CA GLY A 94 21.32 5.08 4.16
C GLY A 94 22.71 5.51 4.62
N TYR A 95 23.04 5.23 5.89
CA TYR A 95 24.34 5.53 6.47
C TYR A 95 25.49 4.80 5.77
N GLY A 96 25.33 3.51 5.48
CA GLY A 96 26.34 2.74 4.77
C GLY A 96 26.58 3.19 3.32
N LEU A 97 25.57 3.75 2.65
CA LEU A 97 25.65 4.15 1.24
C LEU A 97 26.06 5.60 1.02
N GLY A 98 25.74 6.52 1.93
CA GLY A 98 25.97 7.97 1.73
C GLY A 98 25.36 8.48 0.42
N LEU A 99 26.18 9.07 -0.46
CA LEU A 99 25.74 9.53 -1.80
C LEU A 99 25.15 8.42 -2.67
N GLY A 100 25.52 7.15 -2.41
CA GLY A 100 25.04 5.98 -3.15
C GLY A 100 23.55 5.71 -2.99
N VAL A 101 22.86 6.30 -2.01
CA VAL A 101 21.41 6.09 -1.79
C VAL A 101 20.60 6.40 -3.03
N ALA A 102 20.90 7.49 -3.75
CA ALA A 102 20.16 7.84 -4.96
C ALA A 102 20.24 6.76 -6.05
N SER A 103 21.38 6.06 -6.15
CA SER A 103 21.55 4.93 -7.07
C SER A 103 20.81 3.68 -6.59
N ASP A 104 20.86 3.38 -5.30
CA ASP A 104 20.18 2.23 -4.71
C ASP A 104 18.66 2.31 -4.91
N LEU A 105 18.06 3.48 -4.66
CA LEU A 105 16.62 3.71 -4.83
C LEU A 105 16.13 3.47 -6.26
N ARG A 106 17.02 3.59 -7.26
CA ARG A 106 16.74 3.33 -8.69
C ARG A 106 17.06 1.90 -9.12
N SER A 107 17.55 1.05 -8.22
CA SER A 107 17.90 -0.32 -8.53
C SER A 107 16.68 -1.15 -8.94
N ALA A 108 16.92 -2.21 -9.72
CA ALA A 108 15.88 -3.16 -10.15
C ALA A 108 15.29 -3.98 -8.99
N PHE A 109 15.79 -3.83 -7.75
CA PHE A 109 15.25 -4.50 -6.58
C PHE A 109 13.82 -4.05 -6.27
N TYR A 110 13.58 -2.74 -6.16
CA TYR A 110 12.28 -2.23 -5.74
C TYR A 110 11.15 -2.50 -6.74
N PRO A 111 11.32 -2.31 -8.06
CA PRO A 111 10.29 -2.67 -9.03
C PRO A 111 9.94 -4.17 -9.00
N ARG A 112 10.93 -5.05 -8.79
CA ARG A 112 10.69 -6.49 -8.63
C ARG A 112 9.88 -6.77 -7.37
N MET A 113 10.25 -6.16 -6.25
CA MET A 113 9.54 -6.30 -4.98
C MET A 113 8.09 -5.81 -5.06
N ILE A 114 7.85 -4.67 -5.71
CA ILE A 114 6.50 -4.14 -5.97
C ILE A 114 5.68 -5.16 -6.76
N LYS A 115 6.20 -5.69 -7.87
CA LYS A 115 5.49 -6.72 -8.66
C LYS A 115 5.14 -7.95 -7.84
N TRP A 116 6.04 -8.41 -6.97
CA TRP A 116 5.77 -9.53 -6.07
C TRP A 116 4.68 -9.20 -5.04
N LEU A 117 4.73 -8.03 -4.42
CA LEU A 117 3.69 -7.57 -3.49
C LEU A 117 2.32 -7.49 -4.17
N SER A 118 2.24 -6.93 -5.38
CA SER A 118 0.98 -6.87 -6.12
C SER A 118 0.39 -8.27 -6.37
N ARG A 119 1.24 -9.25 -6.73
CA ARG A 119 0.82 -10.65 -6.93
C ARG A 119 0.33 -11.29 -5.62
N MET A 120 1.05 -11.08 -4.52
CA MET A 120 0.63 -11.56 -3.19
C MET A 120 -0.71 -10.95 -2.77
N GLY A 121 -0.93 -9.66 -3.05
CA GLY A 121 -2.20 -8.99 -2.79
C GLY A 121 -3.36 -9.64 -3.53
N ALA A 122 -3.18 -9.96 -4.82
CA ALA A 122 -4.20 -10.66 -5.59
C ALA A 122 -4.49 -12.07 -5.03
N VAL A 123 -3.44 -12.81 -4.62
CA VAL A 123 -3.60 -14.14 -3.99
C VAL A 123 -4.37 -14.04 -2.67
N PHE A 124 -3.99 -13.13 -1.77
CA PHE A 124 -4.69 -12.96 -0.49
C PHE A 124 -6.13 -12.50 -0.70
N LEU A 125 -6.39 -11.62 -1.66
CA LEU A 125 -7.75 -11.21 -2.00
C LEU A 125 -8.58 -12.41 -2.49
N GLY A 126 -8.02 -13.27 -3.34
CA GLY A 126 -8.66 -14.50 -3.78
C GLY A 126 -8.97 -15.45 -2.61
N ILE A 127 -8.00 -15.67 -1.71
CA ILE A 127 -8.18 -16.47 -0.50
C ILE A 127 -9.30 -15.88 0.37
N PHE A 128 -9.31 -14.57 0.56
CA PHE A 128 -10.35 -13.90 1.34
C PHE A 128 -11.75 -14.15 0.76
N PHE A 129 -11.90 -14.03 -0.57
CA PHE A 129 -13.18 -14.31 -1.23
C PHE A 129 -13.60 -15.78 -1.06
N VAL A 130 -12.68 -16.74 -1.19
CA VAL A 130 -12.99 -18.16 -0.97
C VAL A 130 -13.41 -18.42 0.49
N LEU A 131 -12.69 -17.85 1.47
CA LEU A 131 -13.02 -18.01 2.89
C LEU A 131 -14.35 -17.36 3.29
N LYS A 132 -14.77 -16.29 2.60
CA LYS A 132 -16.05 -15.61 2.84
C LYS A 132 -17.16 -16.01 1.87
N SER A 133 -16.85 -16.84 0.89
CA SER A 133 -17.82 -17.49 0.01
C SER A 133 -18.65 -18.47 0.82
N ASN A 134 -19.63 -17.94 1.53
CA ASN A 134 -20.80 -18.72 1.91
C ASN A 134 -21.58 -18.97 0.62
N GLU A 135 -22.01 -20.20 0.34
CA GLU A 135 -22.61 -20.61 -0.95
C GLU A 135 -23.71 -19.65 -1.45
N ARG A 136 -24.37 -18.93 -0.53
CA ARG A 136 -25.39 -17.90 -0.79
C ARG A 136 -24.96 -16.63 -1.55
N ILE A 137 -23.68 -16.21 -1.55
CA ILE A 137 -23.31 -14.91 -2.16
C ILE A 137 -23.26 -15.00 -3.70
N LEU A 138 -22.80 -16.12 -4.25
CA LEU A 138 -22.68 -16.35 -5.69
C LEU A 138 -23.90 -17.07 -6.31
N GLU A 139 -24.74 -17.71 -5.50
CA GLU A 139 -25.93 -18.43 -5.99
C GLU A 139 -27.05 -17.52 -6.52
N ARG A 140 -27.17 -16.30 -6.00
CA ARG A 140 -28.15 -15.33 -6.53
C ARG A 140 -27.56 -14.56 -7.69
N VAL A 141 -28.12 -14.78 -8.87
CA VAL A 141 -27.82 -14.06 -10.13
C VAL A 141 -27.76 -12.54 -9.92
N GLU A 142 -28.62 -12.01 -9.04
CA GLU A 142 -28.67 -10.59 -8.64
C GLU A 142 -27.33 -10.07 -8.10
N ASN A 143 -26.67 -10.81 -7.21
CA ASN A 143 -25.39 -10.41 -6.62
C ASN A 143 -24.26 -10.41 -7.66
N LEU A 144 -24.30 -11.37 -8.60
CA LEU A 144 -23.34 -11.47 -9.68
C LEU A 144 -23.48 -10.30 -10.66
N ILE A 145 -24.72 -9.92 -10.99
CA ILE A 145 -25.03 -8.75 -11.82
C ILE A 145 -24.51 -7.46 -11.16
N ILE A 146 -24.78 -7.26 -9.86
CA ILE A 146 -24.30 -6.07 -9.13
C ILE A 146 -22.77 -6.02 -9.11
N PHE A 147 -22.10 -7.15 -8.89
CA PHE A 147 -20.64 -7.22 -8.90
C PHE A 147 -20.05 -6.86 -10.27
N ILE A 148 -20.61 -7.40 -11.35
CA ILE A 148 -20.15 -7.10 -12.72
C ILE A 148 -20.38 -5.62 -13.07
N LEU A 149 -21.56 -5.07 -12.75
CA LEU A 149 -21.88 -3.65 -12.94
C LEU A 149 -20.91 -2.73 -12.19
N MET A 150 -20.59 -3.07 -10.95
CA MET A 150 -19.60 -2.35 -10.13
C MET A 150 -18.21 -2.32 -10.75
N VAL A 151 -17.73 -3.48 -11.22
CA VAL A 151 -16.43 -3.59 -11.89
C VAL A 151 -16.42 -2.75 -13.16
N PHE A 152 -17.50 -2.81 -13.94
CA PHE A 152 -17.63 -2.03 -15.17
C PHE A 152 -17.65 -0.51 -14.91
N LEU A 153 -18.47 -0.04 -13.97
CA LEU A 153 -18.54 1.37 -13.57
C LEU A 153 -17.22 1.87 -13.01
N SER A 154 -16.49 1.02 -12.27
CA SER A 154 -15.17 1.36 -11.74
C SER A 154 -14.15 1.52 -12.87
N ILE A 155 -14.06 0.57 -13.78
CA ILE A 155 -13.15 0.64 -14.94
C ILE A 155 -13.47 1.86 -15.82
N PHE A 156 -14.76 2.10 -16.07
CA PHE A 156 -15.20 3.24 -16.88
C PHE A 156 -14.90 4.59 -16.19
N GLY A 157 -15.20 4.70 -14.89
CA GLY A 157 -14.92 5.91 -14.11
C GLY A 157 -13.43 6.22 -14.03
N PHE A 158 -12.59 5.21 -13.84
CA PHE A 158 -11.12 5.37 -13.90
C PHE A 158 -10.64 5.83 -15.28
N ARG A 159 -11.17 5.26 -16.37
CA ARG A 159 -10.85 5.70 -17.74
C ARG A 159 -11.25 7.15 -18.03
N LYS A 160 -12.22 7.69 -17.28
CA LYS A 160 -12.70 9.07 -17.39
C LYS A 160 -12.10 10.02 -16.35
N ASN A 161 -11.07 9.59 -15.60
CA ASN A 161 -10.46 10.36 -14.51
C ASN A 161 -11.48 10.87 -13.46
N VAL A 162 -12.58 10.15 -13.27
CA VAL A 162 -13.56 10.48 -12.23
C VAL A 162 -12.92 10.22 -10.87
N ASN A 163 -13.17 11.10 -9.90
CA ASN A 163 -12.64 10.94 -8.55
C ASN A 163 -13.05 9.57 -7.96
N PRO A 164 -12.10 8.74 -7.49
CA PRO A 164 -12.38 7.41 -6.97
C PRO A 164 -13.42 7.37 -5.84
N ASN A 165 -13.53 8.44 -5.06
CA ASN A 165 -14.51 8.53 -3.98
C ASN A 165 -15.96 8.52 -4.51
N TYR A 166 -16.23 9.17 -5.64
CA TYR A 166 -17.57 9.16 -6.25
C TYR A 166 -17.90 7.80 -6.86
N ILE A 167 -16.90 7.12 -7.43
CA ILE A 167 -17.05 5.76 -7.96
C ILE A 167 -17.42 4.79 -6.82
N LEU A 168 -16.69 4.88 -5.69
CA LEU A 168 -16.97 4.07 -4.50
C LEU A 168 -18.35 4.37 -3.90
N LEU A 169 -18.73 5.64 -3.77
CA LEU A 169 -20.03 6.04 -3.24
C LEU A 169 -21.18 5.54 -4.12
N ALA A 170 -21.08 5.73 -5.45
CA ALA A 170 -22.05 5.22 -6.41
C ALA A 170 -22.18 3.69 -6.32
N GLY A 171 -21.05 2.99 -6.17
CA GLY A 171 -21.02 1.57 -5.87
C GLY A 171 -21.83 1.25 -4.61
N VAL A 172 -21.46 1.77 -3.46
CA VAL A 172 -22.14 1.48 -2.18
C VAL A 172 -23.64 1.78 -2.25
N LEU A 173 -24.04 2.91 -2.84
CA LEU A 173 -25.46 3.26 -3.02
C LEU A 173 -26.19 2.26 -3.91
N SER A 174 -25.60 1.83 -5.03
CA SER A 174 -26.20 0.84 -5.92
C SER A 174 -26.39 -0.53 -5.24
N PHE A 175 -25.43 -0.95 -4.41
CA PHE A 175 -25.52 -2.19 -3.64
C PHE A 175 -26.62 -2.12 -2.57
N LEU A 176 -26.71 -1.00 -1.84
CA LEU A 176 -27.74 -0.79 -0.82
C LEU A 176 -29.15 -0.72 -1.44
N LEU A 177 -29.31 -0.02 -2.57
CA LEU A 177 -30.56 0.03 -3.32
C LEU A 177 -31.01 -1.36 -3.78
N ALA A 178 -30.10 -2.15 -4.35
CA ALA A 178 -30.42 -3.50 -4.78
C ALA A 178 -30.84 -4.40 -3.61
N LYS A 179 -30.12 -4.34 -2.49
CA LYS A 179 -30.49 -5.05 -1.25
C LYS A 179 -31.85 -4.62 -0.71
N TRP A 180 -32.17 -3.33 -0.76
CA TRP A 180 -33.44 -2.79 -0.29
C TRP A 180 -34.61 -3.26 -1.16
N VAL A 181 -34.45 -3.26 -2.49
CA VAL A 181 -35.46 -3.79 -3.42
C VAL A 181 -35.72 -5.27 -3.17
N ILE A 182 -34.66 -6.06 -2.96
CA ILE A 182 -34.77 -7.51 -2.68
C ILE A 182 -35.46 -7.79 -1.33
N LEU A 183 -35.33 -6.92 -0.35
CA LEU A 183 -35.99 -7.06 0.95
C LEU A 183 -37.49 -6.72 0.91
N LEU A 184 -37.94 -6.01 -0.13
CA LEU A 184 -39.33 -5.61 -0.33
C LEU A 184 -40.15 -6.59 -1.18
N THR A 185 -39.48 -7.55 -1.84
CA THR A 185 -40.05 -8.61 -2.68
C THR A 185 -39.95 -9.96 -1.99
#